data_AF-A0A2M7W5R8-F1
#
_entry.id   AF-A0A2M7W5R8-F1
#
_cell.length_a   1.000
_cell.length_b   1.000
_cell.length_c   1.000
_cell.angle_alpha   90.00
_cell.angle_beta   90.00
_cell.angle_gamma   90.00
#
_symmetry.space_group_name_H-M   'P 1'
#
loop_
_entity.id
_entity.type
_entity.pdbx_description
1 polymer ?
#
loop_
_entity_poly.entity_id
_entity_poly.type
_entity_poly.pdbx_seq_one_letter_code
_entity_poly.pdbx_strand_id
1 'polypeptide(L)'
;ADKLAIKLNAKKDKVRLGNILARVRMICLFDLAKKLGALVVGTENKSEKMLGYFTRFGDEASDLEPIVHLYKTEVIKLAKELGVPAAIIKAAPTAGLWPGQTDEAELGMTYAEIDARLRQGKIKPTFKLNTPYHL
;
A
#
# COMPACT_ATOMS: atom_id res chain seq x y z
N ALA A 1 -16.49 -10.66 1.20
CA ALA A 1 -16.42 -9.25 1.61
C ALA A 1 -17.79 -8.58 1.69
N ASP A 2 -18.64 -8.68 0.66
CA ASP A 2 -19.89 -7.90 0.57
C ASP A 2 -20.89 -8.10 1.71
N LYS A 3 -21.10 -9.35 2.15
CA LYS A 3 -21.98 -9.64 3.30
C LYS A 3 -21.44 -9.03 4.61
N LEU A 4 -20.12 -9.02 4.79
CA LEU A 4 -19.46 -8.41 5.95
C LEU A 4 -19.56 -6.88 5.91
N ALA A 5 -19.32 -6.29 4.73
CA ALA A 5 -19.45 -4.85 4.51
C ALA A 5 -20.86 -4.31 4.77
N ILE A 6 -21.89 -5.08 4.40
CA ILE A 6 -23.30 -4.77 4.69
C ILE A 6 -23.55 -4.79 6.20
N LYS A 7 -23.13 -5.85 6.90
CA LYS A 7 -23.32 -5.98 8.35
C LYS A 7 -22.61 -4.88 9.14
N LEU A 8 -21.43 -4.44 8.69
CA LEU A 8 -20.65 -3.39 9.35
C LEU A 8 -21.06 -1.96 8.97
N ASN A 9 -22.11 -1.81 8.14
CA ASN A 9 -22.53 -0.53 7.55
C ASN A 9 -21.35 0.24 6.92
N ALA A 10 -20.42 -0.49 6.31
CA ALA A 10 -19.21 0.06 5.69
C ALA A 10 -19.40 0.34 4.20
N LYS A 11 -20.47 -0.18 3.57
CA LYS A 11 -20.74 0.04 2.14
C LYS A 11 -20.85 1.51 1.73
N LYS A 12 -21.28 2.39 2.64
CA LYS A 12 -21.42 3.83 2.38
C LYS A 12 -20.11 4.61 2.54
N ASP A 13 -19.08 3.97 3.11
CA ASP A 13 -17.78 4.57 3.38
C ASP A 13 -16.70 3.75 2.70
N LYS A 14 -16.28 4.22 1.53
CA LYS A 14 -15.30 3.52 0.67
C LYS A 14 -13.97 3.28 1.38
N VAL A 15 -13.56 4.20 2.28
CA VAL A 15 -12.32 4.07 3.04
C VAL A 15 -12.48 2.93 4.03
N ARG A 16 -13.50 2.97 4.90
CA ARG A 16 -13.76 1.86 5.85
C ARG A 16 -13.85 0.50 5.17
N LEU A 17 -14.49 0.44 4.00
CA LEU A 17 -14.56 -0.79 3.21
C LEU A 17 -13.18 -1.23 2.69
N GLY A 18 -12.39 -0.31 2.14
CA GLY A 18 -11.02 -0.57 1.69
C GLY A 18 -10.16 -1.20 2.78
N ASN A 19 -10.27 -0.71 4.00
CA ASN A 19 -9.45 -1.15 5.14
C ASN A 19 -9.85 -2.55 5.58
N ILE A 20 -11.16 -2.85 5.57
CA ILE A 20 -11.67 -4.19 5.80
C ILE A 20 -11.11 -5.14 4.74
N LEU A 21 -11.09 -4.74 3.47
CA LEU A 21 -10.57 -5.57 2.38
C LEU A 21 -9.07 -5.84 2.55
N ALA A 22 -8.27 -4.82 2.85
CA ALA A 22 -6.84 -4.99 3.12
C ALA A 22 -6.57 -5.93 4.31
N ARG A 23 -7.31 -5.78 5.41
CA ARG A 23 -7.21 -6.69 6.58
C ARG A 23 -7.66 -8.12 6.28
N VAL A 24 -8.67 -8.30 5.43
CA VAL A 24 -9.09 -9.63 4.99
C VAL A 24 -8.00 -10.28 4.12
N ARG A 25 -7.33 -9.52 3.22
CA ARG A 25 -6.19 -10.03 2.46
C ARG A 25 -5.07 -10.50 3.38
N MET A 26 -4.73 -9.70 4.40
CA MET A 26 -3.76 -10.06 5.44
C MET A 26 -4.12 -11.39 6.11
N ILE A 27 -5.36 -11.55 6.60
CA ILE A 27 -5.81 -12.79 7.25
C ILE A 27 -5.60 -13.99 6.32
N CYS A 28 -6.00 -13.87 5.05
CA CYS A 28 -5.82 -14.94 4.07
C CYS A 28 -4.34 -15.28 3.82
N LEU A 29 -3.47 -14.27 3.75
CA LEU A 29 -2.04 -14.48 3.51
C LEU A 29 -1.37 -15.18 4.69
N PHE A 30 -1.66 -14.79 5.93
CA PHE A 30 -1.11 -15.43 7.12
C PHE A 30 -1.62 -16.87 7.32
N ASP A 31 -2.90 -17.14 7.03
CA ASP A 31 -3.43 -18.52 7.04
C ASP A 31 -2.70 -19.39 6.01
N LEU A 32 -2.54 -18.89 4.78
CA LEU A 32 -1.85 -19.59 3.73
C LEU A 32 -0.36 -19.80 4.05
N ALA A 33 0.32 -18.79 4.59
CA ALA A 33 1.70 -18.88 5.02
C ALA A 33 1.89 -19.97 6.08
N LYS A 34 1.00 -20.02 7.09
CA LYS A 34 1.03 -21.09 8.10
C LYS A 34 0.81 -22.47 7.48
N LYS A 35 -0.15 -22.60 6.57
CA LYS A 35 -0.43 -23.84 5.85
C LYS A 35 0.77 -24.33 5.02
N LEU A 36 1.51 -23.41 4.42
CA LEU A 36 2.65 -23.72 3.55
C LEU A 36 4.00 -23.79 4.29
N GLY A 37 4.04 -23.45 5.58
CA GLY A 37 5.31 -23.27 6.30
C GLY A 37 6.17 -22.14 5.73
N ALA A 38 5.52 -21.08 5.22
CA ALA A 38 6.15 -19.94 4.57
C ALA A 38 6.05 -18.66 5.44
N LEU A 39 6.67 -17.58 4.96
CA LEU A 39 6.60 -16.24 5.54
C LEU A 39 5.78 -15.31 4.63
N VAL A 40 5.08 -14.35 5.22
CA VAL A 40 4.39 -13.28 4.50
C VAL A 40 5.37 -12.17 4.14
N VAL A 41 5.48 -11.86 2.85
CA VAL A 41 6.38 -10.81 2.33
C VAL A 41 5.59 -9.51 2.14
N GLY A 42 5.98 -8.47 2.86
CA GLY A 42 5.45 -7.11 2.73
C GLY A 42 5.98 -6.40 1.48
N THR A 43 5.22 -5.44 0.99
CA THR A 43 5.53 -4.71 -0.26
C THR A 43 5.70 -3.20 -0.05
N GLU A 44 5.69 -2.76 1.20
CA GLU A 44 5.88 -1.39 1.62
C GLU A 44 7.25 -0.93 1.14
N ASN A 45 7.27 0.13 0.35
CA ASN A 45 8.51 0.86 0.04
C ASN A 45 8.67 2.07 0.97
N LYS A 46 9.86 2.66 0.95
CA LYS A 46 10.23 3.78 1.81
C LYS A 46 9.27 4.97 1.67
N SER A 47 8.81 5.25 0.44
CA SER A 47 7.90 6.36 0.16
C SER A 47 6.57 6.14 0.85
N GLU A 48 5.97 4.96 0.69
CA GLU A 48 4.71 4.57 1.36
C GLU A 48 4.86 4.59 2.88
N LYS A 49 5.94 4.01 3.42
CA LYS A 49 6.18 3.95 4.86
C LYS A 49 6.34 5.35 5.48
N MET A 50 7.06 6.25 4.83
CA MET A 50 7.25 7.62 5.31
C MET A 50 5.97 8.47 5.21
N LEU A 51 5.12 8.18 4.22
CA LEU A 51 3.83 8.84 4.06
C LEU A 51 2.76 8.28 5.00
N GLY A 52 2.97 7.08 5.54
CA GLY A 52 1.93 6.36 6.26
C GLY A 52 0.83 5.83 5.34
N TYR A 53 1.14 5.60 4.06
CA TYR A 53 0.19 5.20 3.02
C TYR A 53 0.06 3.68 2.94
N PHE A 54 -0.65 3.10 3.92
CA PHE A 54 -0.92 1.67 4.05
C PHE A 54 -2.10 1.45 5.01
N THR A 55 -2.73 0.27 4.96
CA THR A 55 -3.70 -0.13 5.99
C THR A 55 -2.99 -0.69 7.20
N ARG A 56 -3.17 -0.07 8.36
CA ARG A 56 -2.67 -0.61 9.63
C ARG A 56 -3.26 -2.00 9.89
N PHE A 57 -2.35 -2.94 10.15
CA PHE A 57 -2.66 -4.37 10.31
C PHE A 57 -3.36 -4.99 9.07
N GLY A 58 -3.24 -4.35 7.91
CA GLY A 58 -3.67 -4.85 6.61
C GLY A 58 -2.45 -5.24 5.79
N ASP A 59 -2.22 -4.55 4.67
CA ASP A 59 -1.04 -4.72 3.82
C ASP A 59 0.27 -4.59 4.60
N GLU A 60 0.36 -3.66 5.56
CA GLU A 60 1.56 -3.46 6.40
C GLU A 60 1.94 -4.70 7.23
N ALA A 61 0.99 -5.58 7.55
CA ALA A 61 1.29 -6.75 8.36
C ALA A 61 2.02 -7.81 7.53
N SER A 62 3.31 -7.96 7.79
CA SER A 62 4.19 -8.94 7.12
C SER A 62 5.28 -9.44 8.07
N ASP A 63 5.93 -10.55 7.69
CA ASP A 63 7.07 -11.11 8.43
C ASP A 63 8.40 -10.50 7.97
N LEU A 64 8.49 -10.08 6.70
CA LEU A 64 9.68 -9.45 6.11
C LEU A 64 9.32 -8.42 5.04
N GLU A 65 10.03 -7.29 5.00
CA GLU A 65 9.81 -6.19 4.03
C GLU A 65 11.10 -5.94 3.21
N PRO A 66 11.28 -6.58 2.04
CA PRO A 66 12.56 -6.59 1.34
C PRO A 66 12.87 -5.26 0.63
N ILE A 67 11.85 -4.43 0.37
CA ILE A 67 11.97 -3.18 -0.40
C ILE A 67 11.69 -1.91 0.43
N VAL A 68 11.53 -2.04 1.75
CA VAL A 68 11.17 -0.91 2.65
C VAL A 68 12.19 0.22 2.68
N HIS A 69 13.43 -0.05 2.27
CA HIS A 69 14.50 0.93 2.21
C HIS A 69 14.58 1.70 0.88
N LEU A 70 13.82 1.28 -0.15
CA LEU A 70 13.81 1.87 -1.48
C LEU A 70 12.68 2.89 -1.61
N TYR A 71 12.95 4.03 -2.22
CA TYR A 71 11.90 4.95 -2.67
C TYR A 71 11.12 4.35 -3.86
N LYS A 72 9.88 4.80 -4.11
CA LYS A 72 9.06 4.29 -5.23
C LYS A 72 9.78 4.38 -6.57
N THR A 73 10.48 5.49 -6.82
CA THR A 73 11.32 5.69 -8.01
C THR A 73 12.45 4.66 -8.13
N GLU A 74 13.00 4.20 -7.01
CA GLU A 74 14.04 3.17 -6.96
C GLU A 74 13.44 1.78 -7.15
N VAL A 75 12.24 1.50 -6.62
CA VAL A 75 11.49 0.26 -6.89
C VAL A 75 11.21 0.13 -8.39
N ILE A 76 10.76 1.21 -9.03
CA ILE A 76 10.54 1.25 -10.49
C ILE A 76 11.84 0.99 -11.27
N LYS A 77 12.96 1.57 -10.82
CA LYS A 77 14.27 1.31 -11.44
C LYS A 77 14.68 -0.15 -11.28
N LEU A 78 14.59 -0.70 -10.07
CA LEU A 78 14.91 -2.10 -9.78
C LEU A 78 14.04 -3.06 -10.60
N ALA A 79 12.75 -2.77 -10.73
CA ALA A 79 11.83 -3.57 -11.54
C ALA A 79 12.26 -3.63 -13.02
N LYS A 80 12.79 -2.54 -13.58
CA LYS A 80 13.35 -2.54 -14.95
C LYS A 80 14.57 -3.44 -15.05
N GLU A 81 15.50 -3.34 -14.10
CA GLU A 81 16.71 -4.17 -14.08
C GLU A 81 16.40 -5.67 -13.91
N LEU A 82 15.35 -6.01 -13.16
CA LEU A 82 14.88 -7.39 -12.98
C LEU A 82 14.02 -7.91 -14.14
N GLY A 83 13.78 -7.10 -15.17
CA GLY A 83 12.99 -7.51 -16.34
C GLY A 83 11.50 -7.64 -16.08
N VAL A 84 10.95 -6.92 -15.09
CA VAL A 84 9.50 -6.89 -14.84
C VAL A 84 8.78 -6.36 -16.09
N PRO A 85 7.67 -6.98 -16.53
CA PRO A 85 6.94 -6.56 -17.72
C PRO A 85 6.60 -5.07 -17.73
N ALA A 86 6.82 -4.41 -18.88
CA ALA A 86 6.57 -2.99 -19.05
C ALA A 86 5.12 -2.56 -18.73
N ALA A 87 4.16 -3.46 -18.93
CA ALA A 87 2.76 -3.23 -18.57
C ALA A 87 2.56 -3.03 -17.06
N ILE A 88 3.32 -3.74 -16.22
CA ILE A 88 3.28 -3.58 -14.75
C ILE A 88 4.00 -2.29 -14.36
N ILE A 89 5.18 -2.03 -14.93
CA ILE A 89 5.99 -0.84 -14.61
C ILE A 89 5.26 0.46 -14.98
N LYS A 90 4.52 0.47 -16.09
CA LYS A 90 3.78 1.64 -16.59
C LYS A 90 2.37 1.77 -16.02
N ALA A 91 1.88 0.78 -15.28
CA ALA A 91 0.57 0.87 -14.65
C ALA A 91 0.57 1.99 -13.61
N ALA A 92 -0.53 2.74 -13.53
CA ALA A 92 -0.70 3.72 -12.47
C ALA A 92 -0.70 3.01 -11.10
N PRO A 93 0.10 3.46 -10.12
CA PRO A 93 0.06 2.91 -8.77
C PRO A 93 -1.35 3.01 -8.17
N THR A 94 -1.82 1.90 -7.61
CA THR A 94 -3.17 1.76 -7.06
C THR A 94 -3.18 0.70 -5.96
N ALA A 95 -3.85 1.00 -4.85
CA ALA A 95 -4.21 0.04 -3.80
C ALA A 95 -5.39 -0.87 -4.21
N GLY A 96 -6.09 -0.52 -5.30
CA GLY A 96 -7.19 -1.32 -5.85
C GLY A 96 -8.35 -1.53 -4.87
N LEU A 97 -8.61 -0.55 -4.00
CA LEU A 97 -9.64 -0.64 -2.97
C LEU A 97 -11.03 -0.23 -3.47
N TRP A 98 -11.10 0.63 -4.49
CA TRP A 98 -12.33 0.97 -5.20
C TRP A 98 -12.05 1.38 -6.65
N PRO A 99 -13.06 1.37 -7.55
CA PRO A 99 -12.87 1.67 -8.95
C PRO A 99 -12.26 3.06 -9.20
N GLY A 100 -11.24 3.11 -10.05
CA GLY A 100 -10.57 4.36 -10.45
C GLY A 100 -9.63 4.98 -9.42
N GLN A 101 -9.35 4.29 -8.30
CA GLN A 101 -8.39 4.76 -7.30
C GLN A 101 -6.95 4.72 -7.86
N THR A 102 -6.21 5.82 -7.70
CA THR A 102 -4.76 5.86 -7.91
C THR A 102 -4.09 6.59 -6.75
N ASP A 103 -2.87 6.16 -6.42
CA ASP A 103 -2.17 6.65 -5.23
C ASP A 103 -1.81 8.13 -5.41
N GLU A 104 -1.31 8.51 -6.59
CA GLU A 104 -0.93 9.90 -6.90
C GLU A 104 -2.12 10.87 -6.87
N ALA A 105 -3.33 10.41 -7.22
CA ALA A 105 -4.53 11.23 -7.12
C ALA A 105 -4.96 11.45 -5.65
N GLU A 106 -4.77 10.46 -4.79
CA GLU A 106 -5.04 10.60 -3.35
C GLU A 106 -3.97 11.42 -2.63
N LEU A 107 -2.71 11.25 -3.01
CA LEU A 107 -1.57 11.96 -2.44
C LEU A 107 -1.43 13.39 -3.00
N GLY A 108 -2.07 13.69 -4.13
CA GLY A 108 -2.07 15.00 -4.79
C GLY A 108 -0.72 15.38 -5.43
N MET A 109 0.18 14.41 -5.60
CA MET A 109 1.53 14.57 -6.16
C MET A 109 1.98 13.28 -6.82
N THR A 110 2.87 13.40 -7.79
CA THR A 110 3.54 12.24 -8.38
C THR A 110 4.56 11.63 -7.42
N TYR A 111 4.84 10.33 -7.56
CA TYR A 111 5.89 9.68 -6.76
C TYR A 111 7.27 10.28 -7.00
N ALA A 112 7.54 10.81 -8.21
CA ALA A 112 8.79 11.51 -8.48
C ALA A 112 8.94 12.78 -7.61
N GLU A 113 7.89 13.58 -7.48
CA GLU A 113 7.87 14.77 -6.64
C GLU A 113 7.93 14.44 -5.15
N ILE A 114 7.17 13.43 -4.73
CA ILE A 114 7.15 12.91 -3.36
C ILE A 114 8.56 12.45 -2.95
N ASP A 115 9.18 11.59 -3.74
CA ASP A 115 10.49 11.04 -3.43
C ASP A 115 11.56 12.14 -3.39
N ALA A 116 11.51 13.12 -4.29
CA ALA A 116 12.41 14.26 -4.28
C ALA A 116 12.28 15.09 -2.98
N ARG A 117 11.05 15.31 -2.50
CA ARG A 117 10.80 16.03 -1.25
C ARG A 117 11.16 15.22 0.00
N LEU A 118 10.90 13.91 0.01
CA LEU A 118 11.27 13.01 1.11
C LEU A 118 12.79 12.95 1.28
N ARG A 119 13.55 12.84 0.18
CA ARG A 119 15.04 12.87 0.21
C ARG A 119 15.60 14.17 0.80
N GLN A 120 14.89 15.28 0.63
CA GLN A 120 15.27 16.59 1.17
C GLN A 120 14.77 16.84 2.60
N GLY A 121 14.05 15.89 3.21
CA GLY A 121 13.42 16.06 4.52
C GLY A 121 12.29 17.10 4.54
N LYS A 122 11.76 17.50 3.37
CA LYS A 122 10.74 18.54 3.24
C LYS A 122 9.32 18.05 3.49
N ILE A 123 9.10 16.74 3.43
CA ILE A 123 7.87 16.10 3.90
C ILE A 123 8.19 15.49 5.26
N LYS A 124 7.49 15.95 6.30
CA LYS A 124 7.55 15.31 7.62
C LYS A 124 6.70 14.03 7.59
N PRO A 125 7.16 12.92 8.21
CA PRO A 125 6.33 11.74 8.37
C PRO A 125 5.01 12.12 9.04
N THR A 126 3.89 11.87 8.37
CA THR A 126 2.59 12.32 8.84
C THR A 126 1.86 11.15 9.50
N PHE A 127 2.16 10.88 10.77
CA PHE A 127 1.36 9.95 11.58
C PHE A 127 0.20 10.71 12.20
N LYS A 128 -0.91 10.85 11.48
CA LYS A 128 -2.16 11.42 12.03
C LYS A 128 -3.24 10.37 12.03
N LEU A 129 -3.72 9.98 13.22
CA LEU A 129 -4.81 9.03 13.46
C LEU A 129 -6.07 9.26 12.61
N ASN A 130 -6.29 10.47 12.09
CA ASN A 130 -7.47 10.88 11.32
C ASN A 130 -7.15 11.41 9.90
N THR A 131 -5.96 11.16 9.34
CA THR A 131 -5.74 11.44 7.92
C THR A 131 -6.23 10.28 7.04
N PRO A 132 -6.75 10.56 5.84
CA PRO A 132 -7.26 9.54 4.90
C PRO A 132 -6.20 8.52 4.43
N TYR A 133 -4.94 8.70 4.84
CA TYR A 133 -3.81 7.83 4.52
C TYR A 133 -3.68 6.63 5.46
N HIS A 134 -4.37 6.66 6.61
CA HIS A 134 -4.83 5.42 7.20
C HIS A 134 -6.05 5.02 6.40
N LEU A 135 -5.81 4.16 5.43
CA LEU A 135 -6.83 3.18 5.08
C LEU A 135 -7.04 2.38 6.38
#